data_AF-A0A2E5PG41-F1
#
_entry.id   AF-A0A2E5PG41-F1
#
_cell.length_a   1.000
_cell.length_b   1.000
_cell.length_c   1.000
_cell.angle_alpha   90.00
_cell.angle_beta   90.00
_cell.angle_gamma   90.00
#
_symmetry.space_group_name_H-M   'P 1'
#
loop_
_entity.id
_entity.type
_entity.pdbx_description
1 polymer ?
#
loop_
_entity_poly.entity_id
_entity_poly.type
_entity_poly.pdbx_seq_one_letter_code
_entity_poly.pdbx_strand_id
1 'polypeptide(L)'
;MVPTTDSASDIRSDHWVERIAPPVARPYLRLARIDRPIGTWLLLIPCWWGTASATSSLPVFDWFNLILYILFAVGALVMRGAGCCWNDIMDRDFDAKVARTTLRPIANGDLTVRQALTLMALLMLIGLAVLLPMGPVAVMVAIASLALVVIYPLMKRVTHWPQFFLGLAFNWGILVAWASVTGGLGLPALLLYAAGIAWTLGYDTIYAHQDKEDDALIGVKSTALKFEENTKPWLWGFYALTVVLIAAAGWSTELGWPFYALLALGAAQLVWQVINLDFDDPVDCLAKFKSNRYFGFIVLAGFLAG
;
A
#
# COMPACT_ATOMS: atom_id res chain seq x y z
N MET A 1 -31.37 -4.17 -20.52
CA MET A 1 -30.27 -3.21 -20.33
C MET A 1 -28.99 -4.02 -20.34
N VAL A 2 -28.20 -3.89 -21.40
CA VAL A 2 -26.89 -4.53 -21.48
C VAL A 2 -25.99 -3.85 -20.45
N PRO A 3 -25.35 -4.58 -19.51
CA PRO A 3 -24.36 -3.98 -18.65
C PRO A 3 -23.18 -3.57 -19.54
N THR A 4 -22.89 -2.27 -19.60
CA THR A 4 -21.69 -1.76 -20.26
C THR A 4 -20.48 -2.14 -19.41
N THR A 5 -19.98 -3.36 -19.61
CA THR A 5 -18.63 -3.76 -19.25
C THR A 5 -17.68 -3.16 -20.28
N ASP A 6 -17.22 -1.94 -20.04
CA ASP A 6 -15.92 -1.40 -20.50
C ASP A 6 -15.89 0.09 -20.25
N SER A 7 -15.73 0.44 -18.98
CA SER A 7 -15.17 1.75 -18.67
C SER A 7 -13.71 1.48 -18.36
N ALA A 8 -12.80 1.98 -19.20
CA ALA A 8 -11.37 1.96 -18.95
C ALA A 8 -10.98 2.57 -17.58
N SER A 9 -11.92 3.21 -16.87
CA SER A 9 -11.72 3.82 -15.57
C SER A 9 -11.44 2.82 -14.45
N ASP A 10 -10.58 3.24 -13.51
CA ASP A 10 -10.37 2.57 -12.24
C ASP A 10 -11.56 2.70 -11.25
N ILE A 11 -12.55 3.54 -11.54
CA ILE A 11 -13.79 3.70 -10.76
C ILE A 11 -14.84 2.73 -11.26
N ARG A 12 -15.27 1.82 -10.37
CA ARG A 12 -16.35 0.88 -10.65
C ARG A 12 -17.72 1.49 -10.34
N SER A 13 -18.59 1.54 -11.34
CA SER A 13 -19.96 2.06 -11.24
C SER A 13 -20.90 1.19 -10.38
N ASP A 14 -20.53 -0.07 -10.13
CA ASP A 14 -21.36 -1.05 -9.41
C ASP A 14 -21.07 -1.15 -7.91
N HIS A 15 -20.15 -0.34 -7.39
CA HIS A 15 -19.66 -0.43 -6.01
C HIS A 15 -20.65 0.11 -4.96
N TRP A 16 -20.53 -0.34 -3.70
CA TRP A 16 -21.45 0.05 -2.62
C TRP A 16 -21.47 1.55 -2.35
N VAL A 17 -20.36 2.25 -2.59
CA VAL A 17 -20.27 3.72 -2.49
C VAL A 17 -21.26 4.39 -3.44
N GLU A 18 -21.42 3.87 -4.65
CA GLU A 18 -22.39 4.39 -5.63
C GLU A 18 -23.84 4.04 -5.27
N ARG A 19 -24.04 2.93 -4.56
CA ARG A 19 -25.37 2.45 -4.18
C ARG A 19 -25.90 3.11 -2.91
N ILE A 20 -25.04 3.35 -1.92
CA ILE A 20 -25.43 3.69 -0.55
C ILE A 20 -25.05 5.13 -0.18
N ALA A 21 -23.92 5.65 -0.68
CA ALA A 21 -23.47 6.97 -0.24
C ALA A 21 -24.34 8.10 -0.82
N PRO A 22 -24.63 9.15 -0.03
CA PRO A 22 -25.31 10.34 -0.53
C PRO A 22 -24.56 10.94 -1.74
N PRO A 23 -25.27 11.41 -2.78
CA PRO A 23 -24.62 11.93 -4.00
C PRO A 23 -23.51 12.97 -3.73
N VAL A 24 -23.72 13.84 -2.74
CA VAL A 24 -22.77 14.89 -2.34
C VAL A 24 -21.47 14.31 -1.75
N ALA A 25 -21.52 13.13 -1.11
CA ALA A 25 -20.35 12.51 -0.48
C ALA A 25 -19.53 11.64 -1.46
N ARG A 26 -20.13 11.18 -2.57
CA ARG A 26 -19.48 10.24 -3.50
C ARG A 26 -18.14 10.76 -4.06
N PRO A 27 -18.01 12.02 -4.54
CA PRO A 27 -16.74 12.51 -5.05
C PRO A 27 -15.64 12.50 -3.99
N TYR A 28 -15.97 12.80 -2.73
CA TYR A 28 -15.01 12.77 -1.62
C TYR A 28 -14.57 11.34 -1.28
N LEU A 29 -15.50 10.38 -1.27
CA LEU A 29 -15.20 8.97 -1.02
C LEU A 29 -14.37 8.35 -2.15
N ARG A 30 -14.65 8.72 -3.40
CA ARG A 30 -13.83 8.35 -4.57
C ARG A 30 -12.44 8.98 -4.51
N LEU A 31 -12.33 10.24 -4.09
CA LEU A 31 -11.05 10.92 -3.93
C LEU A 31 -10.18 10.22 -2.87
N ALA A 32 -10.78 9.83 -1.75
CA ALA A 32 -10.12 9.07 -0.69
C ALA A 32 -9.96 7.56 -1.01
N ARG A 33 -10.38 7.09 -2.19
CA ARG A 33 -10.29 5.70 -2.67
C ARG A 33 -11.00 4.66 -1.79
N ILE A 34 -12.06 5.08 -1.09
CA ILE A 34 -12.86 4.19 -0.23
C ILE A 34 -13.58 3.11 -1.06
N ASP A 35 -13.84 3.41 -2.33
CA ASP A 35 -14.43 2.49 -3.31
C ASP A 35 -13.46 1.40 -3.80
N ARG A 36 -12.15 1.59 -3.64
CA ARG A 36 -11.10 0.65 -4.09
C ARG A 36 -10.04 0.44 -3.00
N PRO A 37 -10.36 -0.34 -1.95
CA PRO A 37 -9.60 -0.36 -0.69
C PRO A 37 -8.28 -1.14 -0.73
N ILE A 38 -7.88 -1.70 -1.88
CA ILE A 38 -6.65 -2.50 -1.97
C ILE A 38 -5.41 -1.71 -1.50
N GLY A 39 -5.32 -0.42 -1.85
CA GLY A 39 -4.23 0.43 -1.38
C GLY A 39 -4.24 0.65 0.14
N THR A 40 -5.42 0.66 0.76
CA THR A 40 -5.56 0.73 2.23
C THR A 40 -5.08 -0.57 2.88
N TRP A 41 -5.43 -1.73 2.31
CA TRP A 41 -4.91 -3.01 2.80
C TRP A 41 -3.39 -3.10 2.70
N LEU A 42 -2.81 -2.70 1.57
CA LEU A 42 -1.36 -2.74 1.36
C LEU A 42 -0.60 -1.73 2.22
N LEU A 43 -1.25 -0.66 2.70
CA LEU A 43 -0.69 0.26 3.69
C LEU A 43 -0.85 -0.28 5.13
N LEU A 44 -1.99 -0.92 5.43
CA LEU A 44 -2.36 -1.40 6.76
C LEU A 44 -1.58 -2.64 7.19
N ILE A 45 -1.49 -3.63 6.31
CA ILE A 45 -0.90 -4.93 6.65
C ILE A 45 0.55 -4.80 7.14
N PRO A 46 1.42 -3.98 6.51
CA PRO A 46 2.75 -3.69 7.07
C PRO A 46 2.71 -3.14 8.50
N CYS A 47 1.78 -2.23 8.82
CA CYS A 47 1.62 -1.76 10.21
C CYS A 47 1.36 -2.94 11.16
N TRP A 48 0.49 -3.85 10.76
CA TRP A 48 0.16 -5.04 11.54
C TRP A 48 1.31 -6.05 11.63
N TRP A 49 2.15 -6.19 10.60
CA TRP A 49 3.40 -6.95 10.71
C TRP A 49 4.32 -6.35 11.77
N GLY A 50 4.48 -5.02 11.76
CA GLY A 50 5.28 -4.31 12.75
C GLY A 50 4.74 -4.49 14.17
N THR A 51 3.41 -4.40 14.35
CA THR A 51 2.75 -4.66 15.63
C THR A 51 2.99 -6.10 16.08
N ALA A 52 2.65 -7.09 15.26
CA ALA A 52 2.76 -8.51 15.61
C ALA A 52 4.20 -8.91 15.96
N SER A 53 5.16 -8.42 15.17
CA SER A 53 6.58 -8.64 15.43
C SER A 53 7.06 -7.99 16.73
N ALA A 54 6.59 -6.79 17.05
CA ALA A 54 6.98 -6.08 18.27
C ALA A 54 6.33 -6.66 19.55
N THR A 55 5.21 -7.37 19.39
CA THR A 55 4.46 -7.98 20.49
C THR A 55 4.66 -9.49 20.59
N SER A 56 5.63 -10.07 19.88
CA SER A 56 5.79 -11.53 19.81
C SER A 56 6.06 -12.20 21.16
N SER A 57 6.69 -11.48 22.09
CA SER A 57 6.94 -11.95 23.46
C SER A 57 5.80 -11.65 24.45
N LEU A 58 4.72 -11.00 24.00
CA LEU A 58 3.56 -10.64 24.82
C LEU A 58 2.44 -11.68 24.67
N PRO A 59 1.48 -11.75 25.63
CA PRO A 59 0.32 -12.61 25.49
C PRO A 59 -0.45 -12.33 24.19
N VAL A 60 -0.89 -13.40 23.53
CA VAL A 60 -1.62 -13.34 22.25
C VAL A 60 -2.88 -12.47 22.34
N PHE A 61 -3.55 -12.48 23.50
CA PHE A 61 -4.71 -11.62 23.75
C PHE A 61 -4.40 -10.57 24.82
N ASP A 62 -4.18 -9.35 24.35
CA ASP A 62 -4.05 -8.15 25.17
C ASP A 62 -4.95 -7.05 24.57
N TRP A 63 -5.75 -6.41 25.41
CA TRP A 63 -6.59 -5.28 25.03
C TRP A 63 -5.77 -4.13 24.43
N PHE A 64 -4.55 -3.91 24.94
CA PHE A 64 -3.64 -2.93 24.39
C PHE A 64 -3.27 -3.25 22.94
N ASN A 65 -2.88 -4.50 22.66
CA ASN A 65 -2.55 -4.95 21.31
C ASN A 65 -3.75 -4.78 20.37
N LEU A 66 -4.95 -5.21 20.79
CA LEU A 66 -6.17 -5.09 19.99
C LEU A 66 -6.48 -3.62 19.64
N ILE A 67 -6.37 -2.72 20.62
CA ILE A 67 -6.55 -1.28 20.38
C ILE A 67 -5.53 -0.78 19.36
N LEU A 68 -4.28 -1.23 19.44
CA LEU A 68 -3.23 -0.84 18.51
C LEU A 68 -3.52 -1.30 17.07
N TYR A 69 -3.98 -2.54 16.87
CA TYR A 69 -4.43 -3.02 15.55
C TYR A 69 -5.55 -2.15 14.98
N ILE A 70 -6.53 -1.75 15.81
CA ILE A 70 -7.65 -0.88 15.40
C ILE A 70 -7.14 0.53 15.07
N LEU A 71 -6.27 1.10 15.90
CA LEU A 71 -5.67 2.42 15.65
C LEU A 71 -4.91 2.44 14.33
N PHE A 72 -4.10 1.41 14.03
CA PHE A 72 -3.43 1.31 12.73
C PHE A 72 -4.41 1.11 11.58
N ALA A 73 -5.53 0.41 11.78
CA ALA A 73 -6.57 0.28 10.75
C ALA A 73 -7.21 1.64 10.41
N VAL A 74 -7.59 2.42 11.43
CA VAL A 74 -8.13 3.77 11.24
C VAL A 74 -7.06 4.68 10.62
N GLY A 75 -5.83 4.64 11.15
CA GLY A 75 -4.69 5.40 10.64
C GLY A 75 -4.39 5.12 9.18
N ALA A 76 -4.29 3.85 8.78
CA ALA A 76 -4.06 3.47 7.39
C ALA A 76 -5.21 3.92 6.47
N LEU A 77 -6.46 3.81 6.91
CA LEU A 77 -7.61 4.28 6.14
C LEU A 77 -7.53 5.78 5.85
N VAL A 78 -7.32 6.60 6.89
CA VAL A 78 -7.31 8.05 6.73
C VAL A 78 -6.04 8.55 6.04
N MET A 79 -4.88 7.97 6.35
CA MET A 79 -3.61 8.36 5.73
C MET A 79 -3.51 7.91 4.27
N ARG A 80 -4.09 6.74 3.91
CA ARG A 80 -4.25 6.39 2.50
C ARG A 80 -5.12 7.39 1.77
N GLY A 81 -6.26 7.77 2.37
CA GLY A 81 -7.15 8.78 1.81
C GLY A 81 -6.46 10.13 1.61
N ALA A 82 -5.74 10.62 2.62
CA ALA A 82 -4.98 11.87 2.55
C ALA A 82 -3.88 11.82 1.48
N GLY A 83 -3.13 10.71 1.40
CA GLY A 83 -2.14 10.49 0.36
C GLY A 83 -2.74 10.47 -1.05
N CYS A 84 -3.95 9.92 -1.22
CA CYS A 84 -4.66 9.95 -2.50
C CYS A 84 -5.12 11.37 -2.87
N CYS A 85 -5.60 12.16 -1.90
CA CYS A 85 -5.89 13.58 -2.13
C CYS A 85 -4.64 14.31 -2.62
N TRP A 86 -3.50 14.14 -1.95
CA TRP A 86 -2.24 14.77 -2.35
C TRP A 86 -1.79 14.32 -3.75
N ASN A 87 -1.87 13.02 -4.02
CA ASN A 87 -1.50 12.45 -5.31
C ASN A 87 -2.35 13.04 -6.45
N ASP A 88 -3.68 13.04 -6.33
CA ASP A 88 -4.59 13.57 -7.35
C ASP A 88 -4.44 15.09 -7.53
N ILE A 89 -4.10 15.85 -6.47
CA ILE A 89 -3.79 17.29 -6.60
C ILE A 89 -2.51 17.49 -7.43
N MET A 90 -1.46 16.70 -7.18
CA MET A 90 -0.18 16.80 -7.91
C MET A 90 -0.27 16.30 -9.35
N ASP A 91 -1.16 15.34 -9.60
CA ASP A 91 -1.28 14.65 -10.89
C ASP A 91 -2.46 15.10 -11.74
N ARG A 92 -3.26 16.09 -11.31
CA ARG A 92 -4.49 16.54 -12.00
C ARG A 92 -4.36 16.73 -13.52
N ASP A 93 -3.24 17.28 -13.99
CA ASP A 93 -3.02 17.60 -15.42
C ASP A 93 -2.61 16.35 -16.23
N PHE A 94 -2.04 15.34 -15.57
CA PHE A 94 -1.71 14.04 -16.15
C PHE A 94 -2.92 13.11 -16.10
N ASP A 95 -3.62 13.08 -14.97
CA ASP A 95 -4.78 12.22 -14.76
C ASP A 95 -5.89 12.53 -15.77
N ALA A 96 -6.02 13.78 -16.21
CA ALA A 96 -6.93 14.21 -17.27
C ALA A 96 -6.57 13.68 -18.68
N LYS A 97 -5.35 13.16 -18.87
CA LYS A 97 -4.84 12.66 -20.16
C LYS A 97 -4.79 11.13 -20.27
N VAL A 98 -5.01 10.41 -19.17
CA VAL A 98 -4.93 8.93 -19.12
C VAL A 98 -6.34 8.35 -19.01
N ALA A 99 -6.71 7.46 -19.92
CA ALA A 99 -8.08 6.93 -20.05
C ALA A 99 -8.63 6.41 -18.71
N ARG A 100 -7.79 5.68 -17.96
CA ARG A 100 -8.15 5.09 -16.67
C ARG A 100 -8.42 6.09 -15.54
N THR A 101 -7.78 7.24 -15.55
CA THR A 101 -7.81 8.20 -14.45
C THR A 101 -8.59 9.47 -14.76
N THR A 102 -9.04 9.63 -16.00
CA THR A 102 -9.82 10.79 -16.45
C THR A 102 -11.07 11.06 -15.60
N LEU A 103 -11.71 10.01 -15.08
CA LEU A 103 -12.92 10.12 -14.23
C LEU A 103 -12.61 10.43 -12.75
N ARG A 104 -11.35 10.66 -12.37
CA ARG A 104 -11.03 11.03 -10.99
C ARG A 104 -11.65 12.38 -10.62
N PRO A 105 -12.09 12.60 -9.37
CA PRO A 105 -12.90 13.76 -9.00
C PRO A 105 -12.26 15.12 -9.29
N ILE A 106 -10.94 15.25 -9.15
CA ILE A 106 -10.24 16.50 -9.44
C ILE A 106 -10.03 16.67 -10.95
N ALA A 107 -9.68 15.59 -11.65
CA ALA A 107 -9.42 15.62 -13.10
C ALA A 107 -10.70 15.90 -13.91
N ASN A 108 -11.83 15.34 -13.50
CA ASN A 108 -13.14 15.54 -14.14
C ASN A 108 -13.89 16.80 -13.64
N GLY A 109 -13.32 17.54 -12.69
CA GLY A 109 -13.92 18.78 -12.16
C GLY A 109 -15.05 18.61 -11.14
N ASP A 110 -15.36 17.38 -10.69
CA ASP A 110 -16.35 17.12 -9.63
C ASP A 110 -15.96 17.76 -8.28
N LEU A 111 -14.66 17.92 -8.02
CA LEU A 111 -14.12 18.58 -6.84
C LEU A 111 -13.06 19.61 -7.19
N THR A 112 -13.11 20.75 -6.51
CA THR A 112 -12.05 21.77 -6.55
C THR A 112 -10.83 21.36 -5.73
N VAL A 113 -9.66 21.89 -6.07
CA VAL A 113 -8.42 21.70 -5.27
C VAL A 113 -8.62 22.15 -3.81
N ARG A 114 -9.39 23.21 -3.56
CA ARG A 114 -9.69 23.67 -2.19
C ARG A 114 -10.47 22.61 -1.40
N GLN A 115 -11.49 21.99 -2.01
CA GLN A 115 -12.24 20.90 -1.37
C GLN A 115 -11.36 19.68 -1.09
N ALA A 116 -10.48 19.32 -2.03
CA ALA A 116 -9.52 18.24 -1.86
C ALA A 116 -8.53 18.51 -0.70
N LEU A 117 -8.01 19.72 -0.60
CA LEU A 117 -7.14 20.15 0.50
C LEU A 117 -7.87 20.14 1.85
N THR A 118 -9.13 20.59 1.90
CA THR A 118 -9.94 20.51 3.12
C THR A 118 -10.16 19.07 3.56
N LEU A 119 -10.52 18.17 2.63
CA LEU A 119 -10.65 16.75 2.95
C LEU A 119 -9.33 16.16 3.46
N MET A 120 -8.22 16.46 2.78
CA MET A 120 -6.88 16.02 3.19
C MET A 120 -6.56 16.50 4.61
N ALA A 121 -6.81 17.77 4.93
CA ALA A 121 -6.58 18.33 6.27
C ALA A 121 -7.42 17.61 7.34
N LEU A 122 -8.70 17.34 7.07
CA LEU A 122 -9.57 16.59 7.99
C LEU A 122 -9.06 15.16 8.23
N LEU A 123 -8.65 14.46 7.17
CA LEU A 123 -8.08 13.11 7.28
C LEU A 123 -6.76 13.11 8.06
N MET A 124 -5.89 14.11 7.83
CA MET A 124 -4.64 14.27 8.59
C MET A 124 -4.89 14.58 10.07
N LEU A 125 -5.94 15.34 10.41
CA LEU A 125 -6.30 15.58 11.82
C LEU A 125 -6.74 14.29 12.52
N ILE A 126 -7.48 13.41 11.83
CA ILE A 126 -7.82 12.09 12.36
C ILE A 126 -6.55 11.24 12.51
N GLY A 127 -5.66 11.25 11.52
CA GLY A 127 -4.37 10.56 11.58
C GLY A 127 -3.50 11.03 12.75
N LEU A 128 -3.47 12.34 13.01
CA LEU A 128 -2.79 12.92 14.16
C LEU A 128 -3.41 12.43 15.48
N ALA A 129 -4.74 12.42 15.60
CA ALA A 129 -5.43 11.93 16.79
C ALA A 129 -5.11 10.45 17.09
N VAL A 130 -5.00 9.62 16.04
CA VAL A 130 -4.55 8.22 16.14
C VAL A 130 -3.09 8.11 16.61
N LEU A 131 -2.23 9.05 16.21
CA LEU A 131 -0.80 9.03 16.49
C LEU A 131 -0.44 9.52 17.91
N LEU A 132 -1.19 10.48 18.46
CA LEU A 132 -0.94 11.06 19.79
C LEU A 132 -0.76 10.03 20.93
N PRO A 133 -1.55 8.93 21.03
CA PRO A 133 -1.36 7.94 22.09
C PRO A 133 -0.15 7.00 21.89
N MET A 134 0.55 7.03 20.75
CA MET A 134 1.58 6.03 20.40
C MET A 134 2.98 6.29 21.01
N GLY A 135 3.14 7.36 21.81
CA GLY A 135 4.41 7.71 22.44
C GLY A 135 5.34 8.55 21.54
N PRO A 136 6.32 9.26 22.13
CA PRO A 136 7.08 10.30 21.43
C PRO A 136 7.94 9.78 20.29
N VAL A 137 8.54 8.59 20.44
CA VAL A 137 9.40 8.00 19.38
C VAL A 137 8.56 7.61 18.17
N ALA A 138 7.41 6.96 18.37
CA ALA A 138 6.50 6.62 17.27
C ALA A 138 5.96 7.88 16.57
N VAL A 139 5.62 8.94 17.32
CA VAL A 139 5.21 10.24 16.77
C VAL A 139 6.30 10.83 15.88
N MET A 140 7.55 10.87 16.35
CA MET A 140 8.69 11.38 15.58
C MET A 140 8.92 10.57 14.30
N VAL A 141 8.90 9.24 14.40
CA VAL A 141 9.05 8.34 13.25
C VAL A 141 7.91 8.56 12.25
N ALA A 142 6.67 8.69 12.70
CA ALA A 142 5.53 8.92 11.82
C ALA A 142 5.61 10.29 11.12
N ILE A 143 6.00 11.36 11.81
CA ILE A 143 6.19 12.69 11.20
C ILE A 143 7.27 12.65 10.12
N ALA A 144 8.35 11.89 10.32
CA ALA A 144 9.41 11.74 9.32
C ALA A 144 8.90 11.12 7.99
N SER A 145 7.84 10.31 8.03
CA SER A 145 7.23 9.73 6.83
C SER A 145 6.61 10.76 5.89
N LEU A 146 6.22 11.93 6.40
CA LEU A 146 5.55 12.97 5.61
C LEU A 146 6.45 13.48 4.47
N ALA A 147 7.77 13.50 4.67
CA ALA A 147 8.72 13.83 3.62
C ALA A 147 8.59 12.88 2.42
N LEU A 148 8.48 11.57 2.67
CA LEU A 148 8.30 10.57 1.62
C LEU A 148 6.94 10.69 0.94
N VAL A 149 5.87 10.94 1.71
CA VAL A 149 4.50 11.12 1.19
C VAL A 149 4.44 12.32 0.23
N VAL A 150 5.14 13.41 0.55
CA VAL A 150 5.19 14.61 -0.29
C VAL A 150 6.00 14.36 -1.57
N ILE A 151 7.14 13.66 -1.46
CA ILE A 151 8.08 13.45 -2.56
C ILE A 151 7.59 12.38 -3.55
N TYR A 152 6.96 11.31 -3.06
CA TYR A 152 6.61 10.13 -3.86
C TYR A 152 5.90 10.44 -5.20
N PRO A 153 4.84 11.29 -5.26
CA PRO A 153 4.13 11.55 -6.52
C PRO A 153 5.01 12.18 -7.61
N LEU A 154 6.09 12.86 -7.21
CA LEU A 154 7.03 13.51 -8.12
C LEU A 154 8.01 12.51 -8.72
N MET A 155 8.24 11.36 -8.08
CA MET A 155 9.31 10.43 -8.45
C MET A 155 9.11 9.80 -9.82
N LYS A 156 7.86 9.62 -10.26
CA LYS A 156 7.54 9.12 -11.60
C LYS A 156 8.02 10.05 -12.73
N ARG A 157 8.34 11.31 -12.42
CA ARG A 157 8.88 12.31 -13.35
C ARG A 157 10.42 12.31 -13.36
N VAL A 158 11.02 11.91 -12.24
CA VAL A 158 12.47 12.03 -12.01
C VAL A 158 13.20 10.71 -12.26
N THR A 159 12.61 9.58 -11.90
CA THR A 159 13.26 8.26 -11.92
C THR A 159 12.36 7.17 -12.49
N HIS A 160 12.96 6.10 -13.00
CA HIS A 160 12.28 4.86 -13.38
C HIS A 160 11.99 3.93 -12.18
N TRP A 161 12.25 4.39 -10.96
CA TRP A 161 11.99 3.63 -9.73
C TRP A 161 10.94 4.29 -8.80
N PRO A 162 9.82 4.86 -9.27
CA PRO A 162 8.82 5.40 -8.34
C PRO A 162 8.28 4.34 -7.38
N GLN A 163 8.24 3.07 -7.80
CA GLN A 163 7.88 1.91 -6.98
C GLN A 163 8.76 1.78 -5.71
N PHE A 164 10.05 2.14 -5.80
CA PHE A 164 10.94 2.13 -4.63
C PHE A 164 10.50 3.16 -3.59
N PHE A 165 10.20 4.38 -4.03
CA PHE A 165 9.73 5.46 -3.15
C PHE A 165 8.33 5.19 -2.60
N LEU A 166 7.47 4.54 -3.40
CA LEU A 166 6.20 4.01 -2.89
C LEU A 166 6.45 2.99 -1.78
N GLY A 167 7.37 2.04 -2.00
CA GLY A 167 7.77 1.06 -1.00
C GLY A 167 8.27 1.70 0.29
N LEU A 168 9.07 2.76 0.18
CA LEU A 168 9.53 3.52 1.34
C LEU A 168 8.33 4.10 2.14
N ALA A 169 7.36 4.69 1.45
CA ALA A 169 6.20 5.32 2.09
C ALA A 169 5.18 4.30 2.65
N PHE A 170 4.84 3.26 1.87
CA PHE A 170 3.80 2.29 2.23
C PHE A 170 4.18 1.39 3.40
N ASN A 171 5.46 1.08 3.55
CA ASN A 171 5.92 0.17 4.59
C ASN A 171 6.34 0.91 5.88
N TRP A 172 6.31 2.24 5.89
CA TRP A 172 6.77 3.06 7.03
C TRP A 172 6.00 2.75 8.32
N GLY A 173 4.74 2.32 8.19
CA GLY A 173 3.90 1.88 9.30
C GLY A 173 4.51 0.76 10.14
N ILE A 174 5.39 -0.09 9.57
CA ILE A 174 6.15 -1.09 10.32
C ILE A 174 6.98 -0.43 11.43
N LEU A 175 7.69 0.65 11.08
CA LEU A 175 8.58 1.37 11.98
C LEU A 175 7.79 2.10 13.07
N VAL A 176 6.67 2.71 12.69
CA VAL A 176 5.77 3.39 13.64
C VAL A 176 5.16 2.38 14.62
N ALA A 177 4.67 1.25 14.12
CA ALA A 177 4.10 0.18 14.93
C ALA A 177 5.13 -0.38 15.92
N TRP A 178 6.32 -0.72 15.44
CA TRP A 178 7.38 -1.21 16.30
C TRP A 178 7.79 -0.19 17.37
N ALA A 179 7.96 1.09 17.00
CA ALA A 179 8.32 2.15 17.93
C ALA A 179 7.23 2.43 18.96
N SER A 180 5.95 2.23 18.60
CA SER A 180 4.82 2.44 19.51
C SER A 180 4.75 1.41 20.65
N VAL A 181 5.31 0.22 20.42
CA VAL A 181 5.35 -0.87 21.42
C VAL A 181 6.67 -0.85 22.20
N THR A 182 7.79 -0.68 21.50
CA THR A 182 9.13 -0.88 22.08
C THR A 182 9.81 0.42 22.54
N GLY A 183 9.30 1.58 22.14
CA GLY A 183 9.93 2.88 22.40
C GLY A 183 11.20 3.15 21.59
N GLY A 184 11.53 2.33 20.58
CA GLY A 184 12.73 2.47 19.77
C GLY A 184 12.58 1.81 18.39
N LEU A 185 13.68 1.68 17.65
CA LEU A 185 13.73 0.87 16.44
C LEU A 185 14.64 -0.34 16.68
N GLY A 186 14.15 -1.53 16.35
CA GLY A 186 14.88 -2.78 16.48
C GLY A 186 15.24 -3.37 15.13
N LEU A 187 16.21 -4.30 15.13
CA LEU A 187 16.58 -5.06 13.93
C LEU A 187 15.37 -5.74 13.25
N PRO A 188 14.41 -6.38 13.96
CA PRO A 188 13.26 -7.00 13.30
C PRO A 188 12.42 -6.01 12.49
N ALA A 189 12.22 -4.79 13.01
CA ALA A 189 11.49 -3.73 12.31
C ALA A 189 12.20 -3.28 11.03
N LEU A 190 13.52 -3.13 11.08
CA LEU A 190 14.32 -2.72 9.92
C LEU A 190 14.33 -3.79 8.83
N LEU A 191 14.43 -5.07 9.23
CA LEU A 191 14.34 -6.21 8.32
C LEU A 191 12.96 -6.28 7.66
N LEU A 192 11.88 -6.15 8.44
CA LEU A 192 10.52 -6.12 7.92
C LEU A 192 10.27 -4.91 7.00
N TYR A 193 10.80 -3.74 7.36
CA TYR A 193 10.68 -2.55 6.53
C TYR A 193 11.37 -2.74 5.17
N ALA A 194 12.59 -3.29 5.16
CA ALA A 194 13.30 -3.65 3.94
C ALA A 194 12.55 -4.72 3.12
N ALA A 195 11.98 -5.73 3.79
CA ALA A 195 11.18 -6.77 3.14
C ALA A 195 9.93 -6.19 2.47
N GLY A 196 9.26 -5.26 3.15
CA GLY A 196 8.10 -4.55 2.64
C GLY A 196 8.43 -3.71 1.41
N ILE A 197 9.58 -3.01 1.39
CA ILE A 197 10.04 -2.26 0.21
C ILE A 197 10.25 -3.21 -0.98
N ALA A 198 10.95 -4.33 -0.77
CA ALA A 198 11.15 -5.34 -1.81
C ALA A 198 9.82 -5.92 -2.29
N TRP A 199 8.86 -6.13 -1.38
CA TRP A 199 7.54 -6.65 -1.73
C TRP A 199 6.75 -5.65 -2.58
N THR A 200 6.77 -4.37 -2.20
CA THR A 200 6.18 -3.27 -2.99
C THR A 200 6.82 -3.14 -4.35
N LEU A 201 8.15 -3.25 -4.46
CA LEU A 201 8.82 -3.29 -5.76
C LEU A 201 8.27 -4.41 -6.63
N GLY A 202 8.01 -5.60 -6.07
CA GLY A 202 7.40 -6.70 -6.82
C GLY A 202 5.97 -6.39 -7.25
N TYR A 203 5.04 -6.22 -6.31
CA TYR A 203 3.63 -6.10 -6.66
C TYR A 203 3.29 -4.82 -7.43
N ASP A 204 4.00 -3.72 -7.17
CA ASP A 204 3.71 -2.43 -7.81
C ASP A 204 4.35 -2.34 -9.20
N THR A 205 5.40 -3.14 -9.46
CA THR A 205 5.87 -3.36 -10.83
C THR A 205 4.84 -4.12 -11.65
N ILE A 206 4.20 -5.15 -11.06
CA ILE A 206 3.07 -5.84 -11.71
C ILE A 206 1.93 -4.86 -11.98
N TYR A 207 1.57 -4.04 -11.00
CA TYR A 207 0.51 -3.04 -11.15
C TYR A 207 0.81 -2.03 -12.28
N ALA A 208 2.07 -1.60 -12.42
CA ALA A 208 2.51 -0.65 -13.44
C ALA A 208 2.46 -1.19 -14.88
N HIS A 209 2.35 -2.51 -15.08
CA HIS A 209 2.14 -3.06 -16.43
C HIS A 209 0.74 -2.77 -16.98
N GLN A 210 -0.25 -2.43 -16.14
CA GLN A 210 -1.61 -2.07 -16.59
C GLN A 210 -1.66 -0.83 -17.50
N ASP A 211 -0.79 0.15 -17.25
CA ASP A 211 -0.81 1.44 -17.97
C ASP A 211 0.48 1.64 -18.77
N LYS A 212 1.23 0.58 -19.05
CA LYS A 212 2.58 0.68 -19.63
C LYS A 212 2.59 1.45 -20.95
N GLU A 213 1.61 1.19 -21.83
CA GLU A 213 1.50 1.86 -23.13
C GLU A 213 1.17 3.35 -22.97
N ASP A 214 0.15 3.67 -22.17
CA ASP A 214 -0.26 5.05 -21.88
C ASP A 214 0.87 5.84 -21.21
N ASP A 215 1.53 5.26 -20.22
CA ASP A 215 2.65 5.87 -19.48
C ASP A 215 3.82 6.22 -20.41
N ALA A 216 4.14 5.33 -21.36
CA ALA A 216 5.19 5.56 -22.36
C ALA A 216 4.87 6.77 -23.25
N LEU A 217 3.60 6.93 -23.66
CA LEU A 217 3.16 8.02 -24.52
C LEU A 217 3.23 9.40 -23.83
N ILE A 218 2.97 9.45 -22.52
CA ILE A 218 2.98 10.70 -21.74
C ILE A 218 4.30 10.96 -21.01
N GLY A 219 5.30 10.08 -21.19
CA GLY A 219 6.64 10.21 -20.61
C GLY A 219 6.72 9.93 -19.11
N VAL A 220 5.75 9.21 -18.55
CA VAL A 220 5.78 8.73 -17.17
C VAL A 220 6.79 7.58 -17.08
N LYS A 221 7.63 7.59 -16.05
CA LYS A 221 8.67 6.56 -15.85
C LYS A 221 8.22 5.55 -14.81
N SER A 222 8.46 4.26 -15.06
CA SER A 222 8.14 3.16 -14.13
C SER A 222 9.17 2.03 -14.24
N THR A 223 9.16 1.12 -13.27
CA THR A 223 9.96 -0.11 -13.34
C THR A 223 9.49 -1.03 -14.46
N ALA A 224 8.19 -1.05 -14.77
CA ALA A 224 7.64 -1.80 -15.91
C ALA A 224 8.25 -1.33 -17.24
N LEU A 225 8.39 -0.02 -17.43
CA LEU A 225 9.07 0.56 -18.59
C LEU A 225 10.58 0.35 -18.58
N LYS A 226 11.21 0.31 -17.40
CA LYS A 226 12.66 0.11 -17.30
C LYS A 226 13.08 -1.34 -17.52
N PHE A 227 12.31 -2.28 -17.02
CA PHE A 227 12.65 -3.70 -17.10
C PHE A 227 12.20 -4.32 -18.40
N GLU A 228 11.16 -3.77 -19.04
CA GLU A 228 10.65 -4.27 -20.32
C GLU A 228 10.39 -5.79 -20.23
N GLU A 229 10.99 -6.57 -21.14
CA GLU A 229 10.92 -8.04 -21.19
C GLU A 229 11.58 -8.73 -19.98
N ASN A 230 12.50 -8.04 -19.28
CA ASN A 230 13.21 -8.58 -18.12
C ASN A 230 12.43 -8.48 -16.81
N THR A 231 11.17 -8.05 -16.83
CA THR A 231 10.37 -7.89 -15.60
C THR A 231 10.33 -9.17 -14.76
N LYS A 232 10.14 -10.34 -15.38
CA LYS A 232 9.98 -11.62 -14.67
C LYS A 232 11.20 -11.99 -13.80
N PRO A 233 12.45 -11.94 -14.29
CA PRO A 233 13.65 -12.08 -13.45
C PRO A 233 13.71 -11.12 -12.24
N TRP A 234 13.33 -9.85 -12.42
CA TRP A 234 13.31 -8.88 -11.33
C TRP A 234 12.28 -9.23 -10.26
N LEU A 235 11.07 -9.67 -10.66
CA LEU A 235 10.05 -10.12 -9.70
C LEU A 235 10.54 -11.31 -8.86
N TRP A 236 11.24 -12.27 -9.47
CA TRP A 236 11.88 -13.36 -8.73
C TRP A 236 12.86 -12.85 -7.68
N GLY A 237 13.73 -11.91 -8.06
CA GLY A 237 14.70 -11.30 -7.15
C GLY A 237 14.04 -10.56 -5.98
N PHE A 238 13.04 -9.72 -6.27
CA PHE A 238 12.33 -8.97 -5.23
C PHE A 238 11.57 -9.87 -4.26
N TYR A 239 10.81 -10.85 -4.77
CA TYR A 239 10.06 -11.75 -3.90
C TYR A 239 10.95 -12.71 -3.12
N ALA A 240 12.06 -13.18 -3.70
CA ALA A 240 13.05 -13.94 -2.93
C ALA A 240 13.64 -13.10 -1.79
N LEU A 241 14.02 -11.84 -2.08
CA LEU A 241 14.52 -10.92 -1.07
C LEU A 241 13.49 -10.64 0.04
N THR A 242 12.22 -10.42 -0.33
CA THR A 242 11.12 -10.27 0.64
C THR A 242 11.02 -11.47 1.58
N VAL A 243 10.99 -12.69 1.04
CA VAL A 243 10.86 -13.91 1.86
C VAL A 243 12.06 -14.10 2.78
N VAL A 244 13.28 -13.87 2.28
CA VAL A 244 14.51 -13.98 3.08
C VAL A 244 14.52 -12.97 4.23
N LEU A 245 14.14 -11.72 3.97
CA LEU A 245 14.13 -10.67 5.00
C LEU A 245 13.01 -10.89 6.04
N ILE A 246 11.84 -11.39 5.64
CA ILE A 246 10.78 -11.77 6.58
C ILE A 246 11.26 -12.96 7.44
N ALA A 247 11.87 -13.98 6.84
CA ALA A 247 12.44 -15.11 7.57
C ALA A 247 13.49 -14.66 8.59
N ALA A 248 14.39 -13.74 8.19
CA ALA A 248 15.39 -13.17 9.08
C ALA A 248 14.76 -12.36 10.22
N ALA A 249 13.69 -11.61 9.96
CA ALA A 249 12.96 -10.89 11.00
C ALA A 249 12.34 -11.86 12.02
N GLY A 250 11.65 -12.92 11.55
CA GLY A 250 11.09 -13.94 12.43
C GLY A 250 12.14 -14.70 13.24
N TRP A 251 13.29 -14.98 12.65
CA TRP A 251 14.45 -15.55 13.36
C TRP A 251 14.97 -14.62 14.46
N SER A 252 15.08 -13.32 14.16
CA SER A 252 15.53 -12.32 15.14
C SER A 252 14.54 -12.04 16.29
N THR A 253 13.29 -12.48 16.14
CA THR A 253 12.26 -12.46 17.20
C THR A 253 11.99 -13.86 17.80
N GLU A 254 12.88 -14.83 17.54
CA GLU A 254 12.82 -16.20 18.07
C GLU A 254 11.51 -16.96 17.78
N LEU A 255 10.85 -16.67 16.65
CA LEU A 255 9.58 -17.32 16.29
C LEU A 255 9.77 -18.81 15.98
N GLY A 256 8.76 -19.61 16.34
CA GLY A 256 8.75 -21.04 16.14
C GLY A 256 8.44 -21.50 14.70
N TRP A 257 8.38 -22.82 14.51
CA TRP A 257 8.06 -23.45 13.23
C TRP A 257 6.73 -23.00 12.58
N PRO A 258 5.64 -22.64 13.32
CA PRO A 258 4.39 -22.23 12.68
C PRO A 258 4.56 -20.98 11.79
N PHE A 259 5.41 -20.04 12.22
CA PHE A 259 5.76 -18.86 11.43
C PHE A 259 6.37 -19.24 10.08
N TYR A 260 7.37 -20.12 10.07
CA TYR A 260 8.05 -20.52 8.84
C TYR A 260 7.16 -21.36 7.91
N ALA A 261 6.26 -22.18 8.46
CA ALA A 261 5.28 -22.91 7.67
C ALA A 261 4.31 -21.96 6.93
N LEU A 262 3.82 -20.92 7.61
CA LEU A 262 2.96 -19.90 7.00
C LEU A 262 3.74 -19.00 6.03
N LEU A 263 5.00 -18.68 6.34
CA LEU A 263 5.87 -17.96 5.40
C LEU A 263 6.10 -18.76 4.12
N ALA A 264 6.29 -20.09 4.21
CA ALA A 264 6.42 -20.97 3.05
C ALA A 264 5.13 -20.97 2.20
N LEU A 265 3.95 -20.96 2.83
CA LEU A 265 2.68 -20.80 2.12
C LEU A 265 2.59 -19.44 1.40
N GLY A 266 3.03 -18.35 2.05
CA GLY A 266 3.13 -17.04 1.44
C GLY A 266 4.10 -17.02 0.24
N ALA A 267 5.26 -17.65 0.37
CA ALA A 267 6.24 -17.78 -0.70
C ALA A 267 5.65 -18.55 -1.90
N ALA A 268 4.91 -19.64 -1.65
CA ALA A 268 4.20 -20.36 -2.70
C ALA A 268 3.18 -19.49 -3.44
N GLN A 269 2.50 -18.58 -2.74
CA GLN A 269 1.58 -17.61 -3.36
C GLN A 269 2.35 -16.63 -4.27
N LEU A 270 3.50 -16.11 -3.85
CA LEU A 270 4.33 -15.22 -4.69
C LEU A 270 4.89 -15.95 -5.92
N VAL A 271 5.32 -17.20 -5.75
CA VAL A 271 5.73 -18.08 -6.86
C VAL A 271 4.59 -18.26 -7.86
N TRP A 272 3.37 -18.53 -7.39
CA TRP A 272 2.19 -18.62 -8.23
C TRP A 272 1.92 -17.32 -9.00
N GLN A 273 2.14 -16.15 -8.37
CA GLN A 273 2.02 -14.87 -9.06
C GLN A 273 3.01 -14.80 -10.23
N VAL A 274 4.31 -15.03 -10.00
CA VAL A 274 5.35 -14.85 -11.03
C VAL A 274 5.21 -15.87 -12.17
N ILE A 275 4.83 -17.12 -11.87
CA ILE A 275 4.67 -18.16 -12.89
C ILE A 275 3.50 -17.87 -13.82
N ASN A 276 2.35 -17.49 -13.25
CA ASN A 276 1.07 -17.36 -13.95
C ASN A 276 0.66 -15.90 -14.22
N LEU A 277 1.63 -14.99 -14.27
CA LEU A 277 1.38 -13.59 -14.61
C LEU A 277 1.51 -13.40 -16.12
N ASP A 278 0.49 -12.81 -16.71
CA ASP A 278 0.53 -12.24 -18.05
C ASP A 278 0.76 -10.71 -17.93
N PHE A 279 1.87 -10.24 -18.49
CA PHE A 279 2.24 -8.82 -18.43
C PHE A 279 1.47 -7.95 -19.42
N ASP A 280 0.90 -8.58 -20.45
CA ASP A 280 0.19 -7.88 -21.53
C ASP A 280 -1.34 -7.90 -21.30
N ASP A 281 -1.81 -8.54 -20.21
CA ASP A 281 -3.20 -8.51 -19.75
C ASP A 281 -3.35 -7.62 -18.50
N PRO A 282 -3.89 -6.38 -18.66
CA PRO A 282 -4.14 -5.47 -17.54
C PRO A 282 -5.09 -6.06 -16.47
N VAL A 283 -6.02 -6.93 -16.87
CA VAL A 283 -6.98 -7.55 -15.94
C VAL A 283 -6.27 -8.57 -15.05
N ASP A 284 -5.40 -9.41 -15.62
CA ASP A 284 -4.56 -10.33 -14.84
C ASP A 284 -3.60 -9.56 -13.94
N CYS A 285 -2.90 -8.54 -14.46
CA CYS A 285 -2.03 -7.67 -13.67
C CYS A 285 -2.75 -7.08 -12.44
N LEU A 286 -3.98 -6.57 -12.62
CA LEU A 286 -4.79 -6.04 -11.53
C LEU A 286 -5.21 -7.13 -10.53
N ALA A 287 -5.55 -8.33 -11.01
CA ALA A 287 -5.92 -9.45 -10.17
C ALA A 287 -4.74 -9.92 -9.31
N LYS A 288 -3.54 -10.05 -9.90
CA LYS A 288 -2.30 -10.39 -9.19
C LYS A 288 -1.91 -9.33 -8.18
N PHE A 289 -1.97 -8.04 -8.57
CA PHE A 289 -1.76 -6.94 -7.62
C PHE A 289 -2.71 -7.04 -6.42
N LYS A 290 -4.02 -7.22 -6.65
CA LYS A 290 -5.01 -7.39 -5.57
C LYS A 290 -4.77 -8.62 -4.70
N SER A 291 -4.22 -9.69 -5.28
CA SER A 291 -3.92 -10.93 -4.55
C SER A 291 -2.87 -10.74 -3.45
N ASN A 292 -2.06 -9.67 -3.51
CA ASN A 292 -1.03 -9.38 -2.50
C ASN A 292 -1.62 -9.15 -1.10
N ARG A 293 -2.89 -8.75 -0.97
CA ARG A 293 -3.55 -8.74 0.36
C ARG A 293 -3.47 -10.11 1.04
N TYR A 294 -3.58 -11.22 0.29
CA TYR A 294 -3.52 -12.57 0.84
C TYR A 294 -2.13 -12.92 1.33
N PHE A 295 -1.08 -12.62 0.55
CA PHE A 295 0.30 -12.74 1.02
C PHE A 295 0.51 -11.96 2.32
N GLY A 296 0.04 -10.70 2.32
CA GLY A 296 -0.01 -9.83 3.48
C GLY A 296 -0.56 -10.51 4.73
N PHE A 297 -1.78 -11.04 4.62
CA PHE A 297 -2.46 -11.72 5.73
C PHE A 297 -1.82 -13.06 6.13
N ILE A 298 -1.26 -13.81 5.18
CA ILE A 298 -0.56 -15.07 5.48
C ILE A 298 0.68 -14.79 6.33
N VAL A 299 1.47 -13.76 5.98
CA VAL A 299 2.64 -13.35 6.77
C VAL A 299 2.22 -12.85 8.14
N LEU A 300 1.14 -12.05 8.23
CA LEU A 300 0.60 -11.60 9.52
C LEU A 300 0.19 -12.78 10.40
N ALA A 301 -0.53 -13.76 9.84
CA ALA A 301 -0.90 -14.98 10.55
C ALA A 301 0.35 -15.75 11.01
N GLY A 302 1.43 -15.75 10.22
CA GLY A 302 2.73 -16.28 10.61
C GLY A 302 3.26 -15.63 11.88
N PHE A 303 3.31 -14.30 11.93
CA PHE A 303 3.78 -13.56 13.11
C PHE A 303 2.91 -13.75 14.35
N LEU A 304 1.60 -13.96 14.17
CA LEU A 304 0.68 -14.20 15.29
C LEU A 304 0.72 -15.64 15.82
N ALA A 305 1.12 -16.60 15.00
CA ALA A 305 1.11 -18.03 15.34
C ALA A 305 2.48 -18.58 15.77
N GLY A 306 3.58 -17.93 15.37
CA GLY A 306 4.96 -18.32 15.67
C GLY A 306 5.40 -17.94 17.06
#